data_AF-A0A851IQ03-F1
#
_entry.id   AF-A0A851IQ03-F1
#
_cell.length_a   1.000
_cell.length_b   1.000
_cell.length_c   1.000
_cell.angle_alpha   90.00
_cell.angle_beta   90.00
_cell.angle_gamma   90.00
#
_symmetry.space_group_name_H-M   'P 1'
#
loop_
_entity.id
_entity.type
_entity.pdbx_description
1 polymer ?
#
loop_
_entity_poly.entity_id
_entity_poly.type
_entity_poly.pdbx_seq_one_letter_code
_entity_poly.pdbx_strand_id
1 'polypeptide(L)'
;MAMKDDEVRILNRKIAGIYEELWEATGNELFRLSYEKTMRCGEVVKGTDGKGKHYNCHDPFCLRCNRRKKNENRKKTEYVLQNSKKKGMKYVHVILTKSNKEVNKSNVTEKAEEMKSEVFDFIKEMKKIEKKFNVIISEEIEVKNGKFNPHWHAILQINKRLSQKSIKAVWNTTSNGGMAIFGKNKISDEWQEKTMSYYIAKEKTDFKRKEDEDDLKLKIFALLGFYKGKKTKNGKYTGRQTLFYKGENFEKALKEYNNQGKNVEEETESKVKELERIKQKQDEIIKEQEKTIKELRMRLEQQAKVETETTEQETETFIEVDKMQLEEYKMAVGGGYCYITRDKKNAYVNTMFCKRYDKKSFVAFERLEQYTNFEEFNKKYQLKRTF
;
A
#
# COMPACT_ATOMS: atom_id res chain seq x y z
N MET A 1 -11.64 -11.38 -4.72
CA MET A 1 -10.35 -11.55 -4.03
C MET A 1 -10.50 -10.92 -2.65
N ALA A 2 -10.14 -11.61 -1.55
CA ALA A 2 -10.20 -10.99 -0.24
C ALA A 2 -9.14 -9.88 -0.16
N MET A 3 -9.55 -8.66 0.16
CA MET A 3 -8.62 -7.54 0.35
C MET A 3 -7.66 -7.85 1.50
N LYS A 4 -6.37 -7.55 1.31
CA LYS A 4 -5.32 -7.77 2.31
C LYS A 4 -5.47 -6.77 3.47
N ASP A 5 -4.98 -7.14 4.65
CA ASP A 5 -5.05 -6.27 5.84
C ASP A 5 -4.34 -4.91 5.62
N ASP A 6 -3.26 -4.89 4.83
CA ASP A 6 -2.56 -3.66 4.45
C ASP A 6 -3.45 -2.72 3.61
N GLU A 7 -4.24 -3.26 2.69
CA GLU A 7 -5.17 -2.45 1.89
C GLU A 7 -6.28 -1.85 2.77
N VAL A 8 -6.77 -2.60 3.77
CA VAL A 8 -7.74 -2.07 4.74
C VAL A 8 -7.14 -0.95 5.57
N ARG A 9 -5.86 -1.07 5.93
CA ARG A 9 -5.15 -0.04 6.69
C ARG A 9 -5.01 1.24 5.89
N ILE A 10 -4.64 1.15 4.61
CA ILE A 10 -4.55 2.30 3.69
C ILE A 10 -5.92 2.99 3.56
N LEU A 11 -6.99 2.23 3.31
CA LEU A 11 -8.33 2.83 3.19
C LEU A 11 -8.84 3.42 4.51
N ASN A 12 -8.47 2.85 5.67
CA ASN A 12 -8.76 3.48 6.97
C ASN A 12 -8.00 4.79 7.17
N ARG A 13 -6.77 4.93 6.64
CA ARG A 13 -6.03 6.20 6.65
C ARG A 13 -6.74 7.26 5.81
N LYS A 14 -7.30 6.89 4.65
CA LYS A 14 -8.14 7.81 3.86
C LYS A 14 -9.38 8.27 4.65
N ILE A 15 -10.07 7.35 5.33
CA ILE A 15 -11.19 7.72 6.22
C ILE A 15 -10.73 8.67 7.33
N ALA A 16 -9.56 8.42 7.93
CA ALA A 16 -9.00 9.30 8.93
C ALA A 16 -8.71 10.69 8.34
N GLY A 17 -8.12 10.79 7.14
CA GLY A 17 -7.93 12.07 6.45
C GLY A 17 -9.23 12.85 6.27
N ILE A 18 -10.34 12.18 5.90
CA ILE A 18 -11.66 12.83 5.83
C ILE A 18 -12.09 13.35 7.22
N TYR A 19 -11.86 12.61 8.30
CA TYR A 19 -12.15 13.09 9.65
C TYR A 19 -11.32 14.31 10.05
N GLU A 20 -10.05 14.33 9.69
CA GLU A 20 -9.15 15.44 9.95
C GLU A 20 -9.63 16.69 9.20
N GLU A 21 -9.90 16.59 7.89
CA GLU A 21 -10.45 17.70 7.08
C GLU A 21 -11.77 18.23 7.66
N LEU A 22 -12.66 17.33 8.11
CA LEU A 22 -13.93 17.73 8.71
C LEU A 22 -13.75 18.36 10.10
N TRP A 23 -12.76 17.91 10.86
CA TRP A 23 -12.42 18.51 12.15
C TRP A 23 -11.86 19.91 11.96
N GLU A 24 -10.90 20.10 11.06
CA GLU A 24 -10.33 21.40 10.72
C GLU A 24 -11.40 22.38 10.23
N ALA A 25 -12.30 21.92 9.36
CA ALA A 25 -13.36 22.75 8.80
C ALA A 25 -14.44 23.16 9.81
N THR A 26 -14.65 22.41 10.90
CA THR A 26 -15.82 22.63 11.80
C THR A 26 -15.49 22.81 13.26
N GLY A 27 -14.27 22.49 13.71
CA GLY A 27 -13.90 22.43 15.12
C GLY A 27 -14.61 21.32 15.92
N ASN A 28 -15.38 20.43 15.26
CA ASN A 28 -16.19 19.43 15.97
C ASN A 28 -15.31 18.27 16.48
N GLU A 29 -15.20 18.17 17.80
CA GLU A 29 -14.40 17.14 18.48
C GLU A 29 -14.79 15.70 18.14
N LEU A 30 -16.02 15.47 17.67
CA LEU A 30 -16.46 14.14 17.25
C LEU A 30 -15.60 13.62 16.10
N PHE A 31 -15.20 14.49 15.17
CA PHE A 31 -14.34 14.12 14.05
C PHE A 31 -12.91 13.85 14.53
N ARG A 32 -12.34 14.70 15.39
CA ARG A 32 -11.04 14.46 16.04
C ARG A 32 -10.96 13.09 16.73
N LEU A 33 -11.95 12.77 17.56
CA LEU A 33 -12.02 11.49 18.26
C LEU A 33 -12.14 10.29 17.30
N SER A 34 -12.75 10.49 16.12
CA SER A 34 -12.92 9.45 15.12
C SER A 34 -11.65 9.25 14.30
N TYR A 35 -10.94 10.34 13.98
CA TYR A 35 -9.58 10.34 13.41
C TYR A 35 -8.63 9.52 14.28
N GLU A 36 -8.45 9.92 15.54
CA GLU A 36 -7.50 9.30 16.49
C GLU A 36 -7.76 7.80 16.65
N LYS A 37 -9.03 7.43 16.81
CA LYS A 37 -9.42 6.03 17.00
C LYS A 37 -9.24 5.21 15.72
N THR A 38 -9.55 5.77 14.56
CA THR A 38 -9.46 5.05 13.27
C THR A 38 -8.00 4.81 12.88
N MET A 39 -7.11 5.77 13.12
CA MET A 39 -5.67 5.64 12.88
C MET A 39 -5.03 4.47 13.65
N ARG A 40 -5.49 4.25 14.88
CA ARG A 40 -4.99 3.18 15.76
C ARG A 40 -5.62 1.81 15.50
N CYS A 41 -6.68 1.75 14.70
CA CYS A 41 -7.45 0.52 14.52
C CYS A 41 -6.60 -0.56 13.83
N GLY A 42 -6.43 -1.70 14.50
CA GLY A 42 -5.57 -2.80 14.04
C GLY A 42 -4.25 -2.94 14.79
N GLU A 43 -3.83 -1.93 15.56
CA GLU A 43 -2.67 -2.02 16.45
C GLU A 43 -2.80 -3.22 17.40
N VAL A 44 -1.69 -3.93 17.63
CA VAL A 44 -1.65 -5.01 18.62
C VAL A 44 -1.42 -4.40 19.99
N VAL A 45 -2.39 -4.57 20.88
CA VAL A 45 -2.34 -4.11 22.27
C VAL A 45 -2.17 -5.32 23.17
N LYS A 46 -1.27 -5.25 24.14
CA LYS A 46 -1.12 -6.33 25.14
C LYS A 46 -2.33 -6.31 26.07
N GLY A 47 -3.03 -7.44 26.15
CA GLY A 47 -4.08 -7.65 27.14
C GLY A 47 -3.49 -7.83 28.54
N THR A 48 -4.36 -7.79 29.55
CA THR A 48 -4.01 -8.13 30.94
C THR A 48 -3.52 -9.58 31.09
N ASP A 49 -3.87 -10.44 30.14
CA ASP A 49 -3.43 -11.83 30.00
C ASP A 49 -2.06 -11.98 29.30
N GLY A 50 -1.36 -10.87 29.02
CA GLY A 50 -0.08 -10.86 28.30
C GLY A 50 -0.19 -11.17 26.80
N LYS A 51 -1.38 -11.55 26.31
CA LYS A 51 -1.63 -11.90 24.91
C LYS A 51 -1.91 -10.64 24.09
N GLY A 52 -1.30 -10.55 22.91
CA GLY A 52 -1.58 -9.48 21.95
C GLY A 52 -3.01 -9.60 21.41
N LYS A 53 -3.78 -8.52 21.49
CA LYS A 53 -5.12 -8.39 20.90
C LYS A 53 -5.15 -7.19 19.98
N HIS A 54 -5.75 -7.33 18.81
CA HIS A 54 -5.89 -6.17 17.92
C HIS A 54 -6.93 -5.18 18.47
N TYR A 55 -6.55 -3.91 18.55
CA TYR A 55 -7.43 -2.80 18.91
C TYR A 55 -8.52 -2.61 17.86
N ASN A 56 -9.77 -2.61 18.29
CA ASN A 56 -10.92 -2.30 17.44
C ASN A 56 -11.48 -0.94 17.87
N CYS A 57 -11.49 0.03 16.96
CA CYS A 57 -11.95 1.38 17.28
C CYS A 57 -13.48 1.48 17.44
N HIS A 58 -14.22 0.52 16.90
CA HIS A 58 -15.70 0.52 16.82
C HIS A 58 -16.28 1.78 16.17
N ASP A 59 -15.51 2.46 15.34
CA ASP A 59 -15.98 3.61 14.60
C ASP A 59 -16.95 3.18 13.47
N PRO A 60 -18.09 3.86 13.25
CA PRO A 60 -19.08 3.46 12.24
C PRO A 60 -18.57 3.42 10.80
N PHE A 61 -17.54 4.20 10.44
CA PHE A 61 -17.01 4.20 9.08
C PHE A 61 -15.73 3.38 8.93
N CYS A 62 -15.13 2.91 10.03
CA CYS A 62 -13.92 2.09 9.97
C CYS A 62 -14.17 0.77 9.24
N LEU A 63 -13.45 0.54 8.14
CA LEU A 63 -13.58 -0.65 7.31
C LEU A 63 -13.25 -1.93 8.07
N ARG A 64 -12.18 -1.90 8.88
CA ARG A 64 -11.77 -3.06 9.69
C ARG A 64 -12.85 -3.48 10.68
N CYS A 65 -13.44 -2.51 11.39
CA CYS A 65 -14.52 -2.79 12.33
C CYS A 65 -15.80 -3.26 11.62
N ASN A 66 -16.14 -2.64 10.48
CA ASN A 66 -17.28 -3.03 9.67
C ASN A 66 -17.13 -4.45 9.08
N ARG A 67 -15.94 -4.83 8.61
CA ARG A 67 -15.65 -6.21 8.15
C ARG A 67 -15.81 -7.24 9.24
N ARG A 68 -15.31 -6.96 10.45
CA ARG A 68 -15.50 -7.86 11.61
C ARG A 68 -16.98 -8.02 11.93
N LYS A 69 -17.72 -6.90 12.01
CA LYS A 69 -19.15 -6.93 12.29
C LYS A 69 -19.93 -7.65 11.19
N LYS A 70 -19.50 -7.48 9.93
CA LYS A 70 -20.04 -8.20 8.78
C LYS A 70 -19.93 -9.70 8.95
N ASN A 71 -18.75 -10.19 9.31
CA ASN A 71 -18.54 -11.61 9.52
C ASN A 71 -19.36 -12.16 10.70
N GLU A 72 -19.52 -11.40 11.79
CA GLU A 72 -20.39 -11.78 12.90
C GLU A 72 -21.86 -11.93 12.46
N ASN A 73 -22.38 -10.94 11.73
CA ASN A 73 -23.77 -10.94 11.30
C ASN A 73 -24.03 -12.00 10.22
N ARG A 74 -23.07 -12.23 9.32
CA ARG A 74 -23.12 -13.32 8.35
C ARG A 74 -23.31 -14.67 9.03
N LYS A 75 -22.48 -14.98 10.05
CA LYS A 75 -22.60 -16.23 10.82
C LYS A 75 -23.97 -16.37 11.49
N LYS A 76 -24.50 -15.28 12.04
CA LYS A 76 -25.85 -15.25 12.65
C LYS A 76 -26.94 -15.55 11.62
N THR A 77 -26.86 -14.94 10.44
CA THR A 77 -27.84 -15.20 9.38
C THR A 77 -27.72 -16.62 8.83
N GLU A 78 -26.51 -17.12 8.59
CA GLU A 78 -26.27 -18.51 8.18
C GLU A 78 -26.90 -19.49 9.17
N TYR A 79 -26.75 -19.24 10.47
CA TYR A 79 -27.41 -20.02 11.52
C TYR A 79 -28.94 -19.98 11.45
N VAL A 80 -29.54 -18.79 11.29
CA VAL A 80 -31.00 -18.65 11.14
C VAL A 80 -31.50 -19.41 9.91
N LEU A 81 -30.75 -19.35 8.81
CA LEU A 81 -31.12 -19.99 7.55
C LEU A 81 -31.04 -21.51 7.61
N GLN A 82 -29.95 -22.07 8.12
CA GLN A 82 -29.75 -23.52 8.20
C GLN A 82 -30.87 -24.20 9.01
N ASN A 83 -31.39 -23.53 10.03
CA ASN A 83 -32.46 -24.04 10.89
C ASN A 83 -33.88 -23.78 10.36
N SER A 84 -34.02 -23.16 9.19
CA SER A 84 -35.32 -22.63 8.73
C SER A 84 -36.07 -23.50 7.72
N LYS A 85 -35.59 -24.71 7.42
CA LYS A 85 -36.19 -25.62 6.42
C LYS A 85 -37.54 -26.17 6.89
N LYS A 86 -38.59 -25.35 6.77
CA LYS A 86 -39.99 -25.73 6.99
C LYS A 86 -40.73 -25.81 5.66
N LYS A 87 -41.37 -26.97 5.42
CA LYS A 87 -42.20 -27.22 4.23
C LYS A 87 -43.30 -26.15 4.13
N GLY A 88 -43.42 -25.48 2.98
CA GLY A 88 -44.47 -24.47 2.71
C GLY A 88 -44.07 -22.99 2.89
N MET A 89 -42.84 -22.69 3.31
CA MET A 89 -42.33 -21.32 3.42
C MET A 89 -41.48 -20.92 2.20
N LYS A 90 -41.36 -19.62 1.92
CA LYS A 90 -40.41 -19.02 0.97
C LYS A 90 -39.72 -17.81 1.59
N TYR A 91 -38.53 -17.51 1.09
CA TYR A 91 -37.85 -16.23 1.37
C TYR A 91 -38.11 -15.23 0.24
N VAL A 92 -38.42 -13.99 0.61
CA VAL A 92 -38.52 -12.87 -0.33
C VAL A 92 -37.64 -11.72 0.11
N HIS A 93 -36.97 -11.07 -0.84
CA HIS A 93 -36.25 -9.83 -0.62
C HIS A 93 -37.12 -8.65 -1.06
N VAL A 94 -37.34 -7.73 -0.14
CA VAL A 94 -38.13 -6.52 -0.31
C VAL A 94 -37.28 -5.33 0.09
N ILE A 95 -37.21 -4.34 -0.79
CA ILE A 95 -36.63 -3.03 -0.50
C ILE A 95 -37.79 -2.11 -0.16
N LEU A 96 -37.83 -1.64 1.08
CA LEU A 96 -38.80 -0.68 1.60
C LEU A 96 -38.20 0.72 1.39
N THR A 97 -38.86 1.55 0.59
CA THR A 97 -38.36 2.88 0.21
C THR A 97 -39.50 3.90 0.18
N LYS A 98 -39.15 5.18 0.24
CA LYS A 98 -40.05 6.34 0.13
C LYS A 98 -39.46 7.33 -0.87
N SER A 99 -40.27 8.31 -1.28
CA SER A 99 -39.77 9.44 -2.08
C SER A 99 -38.64 10.13 -1.34
N ASN A 100 -37.51 10.30 -2.03
CA ASN A 100 -36.28 10.88 -1.49
C ASN A 100 -36.05 12.33 -1.95
N LYS A 101 -37.02 12.95 -2.64
CA LYS A 101 -36.86 14.28 -3.25
C LYS A 101 -36.48 15.37 -2.24
N GLU A 102 -36.90 15.22 -0.99
CA GLU A 102 -36.79 16.22 0.08
C GLU A 102 -35.74 15.87 1.14
N VAL A 103 -35.11 14.69 1.06
CA VAL A 103 -34.15 14.25 2.09
C VAL A 103 -32.77 14.80 1.77
N ASN A 104 -32.27 15.63 2.68
CA ASN A 104 -31.01 16.34 2.57
C ASN A 104 -30.23 16.28 3.89
N LYS A 105 -29.07 16.94 3.93
CA LYS A 105 -28.17 16.95 5.09
C LYS A 105 -28.84 17.37 6.41
N SER A 106 -29.78 18.32 6.41
CA SER A 106 -30.37 18.85 7.64
C SER A 106 -31.44 17.95 8.25
N ASN A 107 -32.14 17.15 7.44
CA ASN A 107 -33.27 16.32 7.87
C ASN A 107 -33.04 14.81 7.75
N VAL A 108 -31.92 14.35 7.18
CA VAL A 108 -31.68 12.91 6.93
C VAL A 108 -31.79 12.05 8.20
N THR A 109 -31.32 12.56 9.34
CA THR A 109 -31.33 11.80 10.59
C THR A 109 -32.74 11.63 11.17
N GLU A 110 -33.57 12.68 11.09
CA GLU A 110 -34.98 12.66 11.44
C GLU A 110 -35.75 11.72 10.52
N LYS A 111 -35.57 11.86 9.20
CA LYS A 111 -36.24 11.02 8.20
C LYS A 111 -35.85 9.55 8.29
N ALA A 112 -34.60 9.25 8.66
CA ALA A 112 -34.17 7.88 8.94
C ALA A 112 -34.89 7.30 10.17
N GLU A 113 -35.10 8.09 11.24
CA GLU A 113 -35.83 7.63 12.43
C GLU A 113 -37.34 7.47 12.21
N GLU A 114 -37.96 8.38 11.46
CA GLU A 114 -39.34 8.24 11.02
C GLU A 114 -39.51 6.91 10.27
N MET A 115 -38.67 6.68 9.25
CA MET A 115 -38.74 5.48 8.43
C MET A 115 -38.45 4.21 9.23
N LYS A 116 -37.51 4.26 10.19
CA LYS A 116 -37.25 3.13 11.09
C LYS A 116 -38.51 2.76 11.87
N SER A 117 -39.23 3.74 12.41
CA SER A 117 -40.48 3.51 13.14
C SER A 117 -41.54 2.87 12.23
N GLU A 118 -41.69 3.39 11.00
CA GLU A 118 -42.59 2.83 9.98
C GLU A 118 -42.22 1.37 9.61
N VAL A 119 -40.93 1.04 9.54
CA VAL A 119 -40.47 -0.34 9.28
C VAL A 119 -40.80 -1.27 10.44
N PHE A 120 -40.70 -0.79 11.68
CA PHE A 120 -41.14 -1.58 12.83
C PHE A 120 -42.65 -1.80 12.84
N ASP A 121 -43.44 -0.82 12.44
CA ASP A 121 -44.88 -0.98 12.31
C ASP A 121 -45.26 -1.89 11.14
N PHE A 122 -44.58 -1.79 10.01
CA PHE A 122 -44.65 -2.77 8.91
C PHE A 122 -44.43 -4.19 9.42
N ILE A 123 -43.40 -4.43 10.24
CA ILE A 123 -43.12 -5.75 10.83
C ILE A 123 -44.26 -6.20 11.75
N LYS A 124 -44.83 -5.30 12.57
CA LYS A 124 -45.96 -5.63 13.44
C LYS A 124 -47.20 -6.03 12.64
N GLU A 125 -47.54 -5.26 11.60
CA GLU A 125 -48.69 -5.56 10.73
C GLU A 125 -48.48 -6.85 9.93
N MET A 126 -47.26 -7.08 9.42
CA MET A 126 -46.91 -8.32 8.74
C MET A 126 -47.10 -9.55 9.63
N LYS A 127 -46.79 -9.46 10.94
CA LYS A 127 -47.01 -10.55 11.90
C LYS A 127 -48.49 -10.85 12.16
N LYS A 128 -49.39 -9.88 11.94
CA LYS A 128 -50.84 -10.12 12.05
C LYS A 128 -51.36 -10.97 10.87
N ILE A 129 -50.76 -10.79 9.70
CA ILE A 129 -51.14 -11.50 8.46
C ILE A 129 -50.44 -12.86 8.37
N GLU A 130 -49.17 -12.93 8.78
CA GLU A 130 -48.34 -14.14 8.75
C GLU A 130 -47.84 -14.47 10.16
N LYS A 131 -48.45 -15.47 10.80
CA LYS A 131 -48.05 -15.89 12.16
C LYS A 131 -46.65 -16.53 12.18
N LYS A 132 -46.21 -17.18 11.10
CA LYS A 132 -44.88 -17.79 10.98
C LYS A 132 -43.92 -16.85 10.24
N PHE A 133 -43.76 -15.65 10.77
CA PHE A 133 -42.97 -14.57 10.17
C PHE A 133 -41.59 -14.44 10.82
N ASN A 134 -40.54 -14.69 10.04
CA ASN A 134 -39.16 -14.30 10.41
C ASN A 134 -38.69 -13.21 9.47
N VAL A 135 -37.93 -12.26 10.01
CA VAL A 135 -37.41 -11.14 9.23
C VAL A 135 -35.97 -10.84 9.59
N ILE A 136 -35.18 -10.56 8.56
CA ILE A 136 -33.87 -9.92 8.67
C ILE A 136 -33.99 -8.57 7.99
N ILE A 137 -33.74 -7.50 8.73
CA ILE A 137 -33.79 -6.13 8.21
C ILE A 137 -32.41 -5.46 8.30
N SER A 138 -32.11 -4.62 7.32
CA SER A 138 -30.93 -3.77 7.29
C SER A 138 -31.33 -2.37 6.84
N GLU A 139 -30.91 -1.37 7.59
CA GLU A 139 -31.05 0.04 7.22
C GLU A 139 -29.91 0.44 6.28
N GLU A 140 -30.22 1.24 5.27
CA GLU A 140 -29.25 1.80 4.33
C GLU A 140 -29.60 3.26 4.02
N ILE A 141 -28.59 4.13 3.93
CA ILE A 141 -28.79 5.56 3.62
C ILE A 141 -27.84 5.91 2.48
N GLU A 142 -28.25 5.67 1.24
CA GLU A 142 -27.49 6.06 0.04
C GLU A 142 -27.34 7.59 -0.04
N VAL A 143 -26.22 8.06 -0.59
CA VAL A 143 -26.01 9.49 -0.90
C VAL A 143 -25.70 9.62 -2.37
N LYS A 144 -26.41 10.51 -3.06
CA LYS A 144 -26.20 10.76 -4.48
C LYS A 144 -26.46 12.21 -4.82
N ASN A 145 -25.47 12.89 -5.39
CA ASN A 145 -25.53 14.27 -5.81
C ASN A 145 -26.04 15.18 -4.67
N GLY A 146 -25.50 15.00 -3.46
CA GLY A 146 -25.87 15.75 -2.27
C GLY A 146 -27.21 15.35 -1.62
N LYS A 147 -27.96 14.41 -2.20
CA LYS A 147 -29.25 13.94 -1.68
C LYS A 147 -29.13 12.60 -1.00
N PHE A 148 -29.91 12.41 0.06
CA PHE A 148 -29.90 11.17 0.83
C PHE A 148 -31.10 10.30 0.46
N ASN A 149 -30.91 8.99 0.47
CA ASN A 149 -31.96 8.01 0.20
C ASN A 149 -31.98 6.95 1.30
N PRO A 150 -32.66 7.23 2.42
CA PRO A 150 -32.95 6.22 3.43
C PRO A 150 -33.84 5.13 2.84
N HIS A 151 -33.41 3.88 2.98
CA HIS A 151 -34.20 2.73 2.59
C HIS A 151 -33.82 1.51 3.43
N TRP A 152 -34.69 0.50 3.42
CA TRP A 152 -34.51 -0.70 4.21
C TRP A 152 -34.57 -1.95 3.35
N HIS A 153 -33.57 -2.81 3.51
CA HIS A 153 -33.56 -4.15 2.94
C HIS A 153 -34.17 -5.11 3.93
N ALA A 154 -35.29 -5.73 3.56
CA ALA A 154 -35.98 -6.73 4.37
C ALA A 154 -35.96 -8.08 3.65
N ILE A 155 -35.50 -9.11 4.35
CA ILE A 155 -35.60 -10.50 3.93
C ILE A 155 -36.66 -11.16 4.80
N LEU A 156 -37.77 -11.56 4.18
CA LEU A 156 -38.95 -12.08 4.88
C LEU A 156 -39.06 -13.58 4.61
N GLN A 157 -39.16 -14.37 5.69
CA GLN A 157 -39.63 -15.75 5.62
C GLN A 157 -41.15 -15.75 5.79
N ILE A 158 -41.86 -16.14 4.74
CA ILE A 158 -43.33 -16.07 4.67
C ILE A 158 -43.92 -17.32 4.02
N ASN A 159 -45.22 -17.57 4.21
CA ASN A 159 -45.90 -18.65 3.49
C ASN A 159 -45.83 -18.43 1.97
N LYS A 160 -45.64 -19.51 1.21
CA LYS A 160 -45.60 -19.48 -0.27
C LYS A 160 -46.84 -18.81 -0.88
N ARG A 161 -48.00 -18.94 -0.24
CA ARG A 161 -49.30 -18.37 -0.67
C ARG A 161 -49.44 -16.87 -0.44
N LEU A 162 -48.61 -16.26 0.42
CA LEU A 162 -48.69 -14.82 0.66
C LEU A 162 -48.28 -14.05 -0.60
N SER A 163 -49.18 -13.17 -1.05
CA SER A 163 -49.02 -12.43 -2.31
C SER A 163 -48.09 -11.22 -2.13
N GLN A 164 -47.38 -10.84 -3.18
CA GLN A 164 -46.59 -9.61 -3.19
C GLN A 164 -47.48 -8.37 -3.02
N LYS A 165 -48.71 -8.40 -3.54
CA LYS A 165 -49.69 -7.31 -3.43
C LYS A 165 -50.01 -7.01 -1.97
N SER A 166 -50.20 -8.04 -1.15
CA SER A 166 -50.45 -7.91 0.29
C SER A 166 -49.28 -7.21 1.00
N ILE A 167 -48.04 -7.63 0.71
CA ILE A 167 -46.84 -7.03 1.31
C ILE A 167 -46.69 -5.55 0.89
N LYS A 168 -46.93 -5.24 -0.39
CA LYS A 168 -46.92 -3.86 -0.90
C LYS A 168 -47.97 -2.99 -0.21
N ALA A 169 -49.17 -3.53 0.00
CA ALA A 169 -50.25 -2.82 0.67
C ALA A 169 -49.89 -2.49 2.12
N VAL A 170 -49.33 -3.44 2.87
CA VAL A 170 -48.90 -3.19 4.26
C VAL A 170 -47.88 -2.06 4.32
N TRP A 171 -46.83 -2.11 3.49
CA TRP A 171 -45.82 -1.04 3.48
C TRP A 171 -46.42 0.31 3.10
N ASN A 172 -47.24 0.34 2.04
CA ASN A 172 -47.88 1.57 1.58
C ASN A 172 -48.74 2.21 2.69
N THR A 173 -49.48 1.42 3.46
CA THR A 173 -50.28 1.91 4.58
C THR A 173 -49.40 2.35 5.75
N THR A 174 -48.44 1.53 6.19
CA THR A 174 -47.64 1.83 7.40
C THR A 174 -46.66 2.98 7.20
N SER A 175 -46.26 3.27 5.96
CA SER A 175 -45.29 4.32 5.65
C SER A 175 -45.93 5.54 4.95
N ASN A 176 -47.28 5.61 4.93
CA ASN A 176 -48.05 6.64 4.26
C ASN A 176 -47.60 6.94 2.81
N GLY A 177 -47.71 5.93 1.94
CA GLY A 177 -47.41 6.07 0.51
C GLY A 177 -46.06 5.53 0.04
N GLY A 178 -45.35 4.75 0.86
CA GLY A 178 -44.07 4.15 0.47
C GLY A 178 -44.21 3.03 -0.57
N MET A 179 -43.08 2.70 -1.19
CA MET A 179 -42.97 1.68 -2.22
C MET A 179 -42.17 0.48 -1.72
N ALA A 180 -42.73 -0.72 -1.88
CA ALA A 180 -42.05 -1.98 -1.62
C ALA A 180 -41.63 -2.61 -2.96
N ILE A 181 -40.31 -2.65 -3.19
CA ILE A 181 -39.70 -3.14 -4.43
C ILE A 181 -39.16 -4.54 -4.20
N PHE A 182 -39.59 -5.49 -5.02
CA PHE A 182 -39.08 -6.87 -4.94
C PHE A 182 -37.80 -6.98 -5.76
N GLY A 183 -36.78 -7.62 -5.19
CA GLY A 183 -35.56 -7.92 -5.93
C GLY A 183 -35.88 -8.75 -7.19
N LYS A 184 -35.17 -8.51 -8.31
CA LYS A 184 -35.36 -9.14 -9.64
C LYS A 184 -35.05 -10.65 -9.67
N ASN A 185 -34.91 -11.29 -8.53
CA ASN A 185 -34.28 -12.59 -8.43
C ASN A 185 -35.32 -13.71 -8.63
N LYS A 186 -35.19 -14.46 -9.74
CA LYS A 186 -36.05 -15.59 -10.09
C LYS A 186 -35.91 -16.66 -9.01
N ILE A 187 -37.05 -17.09 -8.47
CA ILE A 187 -37.17 -17.99 -7.33
C ILE A 187 -36.90 -19.42 -7.80
N SER A 188 -35.63 -19.83 -7.86
CA SER A 188 -35.28 -21.26 -7.82
C SER A 188 -34.83 -21.64 -6.41
N ASP A 189 -35.21 -22.84 -5.97
CA ASP A 189 -35.12 -23.29 -4.58
C ASP A 189 -33.67 -23.35 -4.03
N GLU A 190 -32.64 -23.45 -4.88
CA GLU A 190 -31.22 -23.35 -4.47
C GLU A 190 -30.69 -21.91 -4.37
N TRP A 191 -31.42 -20.93 -4.90
CA TRP A 191 -30.92 -19.57 -5.13
C TRP A 191 -31.36 -18.55 -4.07
N GLN A 192 -32.35 -18.91 -3.22
CA GLN A 192 -32.74 -18.12 -2.05
C GLN A 192 -31.54 -17.96 -1.08
N GLU A 193 -30.77 -19.02 -0.86
CA GLU A 193 -29.57 -19.00 -0.03
C GLU A 193 -28.43 -18.19 -0.66
N LYS A 194 -28.23 -18.27 -1.99
CA LYS A 194 -27.20 -17.50 -2.72
C LYS A 194 -27.54 -16.03 -2.86
N THR A 195 -28.81 -15.64 -2.98
CA THR A 195 -29.26 -14.23 -3.02
C THR A 195 -29.23 -13.58 -1.63
N MET A 196 -29.62 -14.32 -0.60
CA MET A 196 -29.43 -13.85 0.78
C MET A 196 -27.94 -13.73 1.11
N SER A 197 -27.14 -14.71 0.72
CA SER A 197 -25.68 -14.60 0.72
C SER A 197 -25.19 -13.47 -0.18
N TYR A 198 -25.87 -13.11 -1.27
CA TYR A 198 -25.49 -11.99 -2.13
C TYR A 198 -25.74 -10.64 -1.45
N TYR A 199 -26.82 -10.45 -0.71
CA TYR A 199 -27.02 -9.20 0.06
C TYR A 199 -26.26 -9.17 1.39
N ILE A 200 -25.88 -10.33 1.92
CA ILE A 200 -25.07 -10.46 3.14
C ILE A 200 -23.56 -10.51 2.82
N ALA A 201 -23.17 -10.96 1.63
CA ALA A 201 -21.78 -11.13 1.18
C ALA A 201 -21.36 -10.21 0.01
N LYS A 202 -22.23 -9.96 -0.99
CA LYS A 202 -22.01 -9.04 -2.13
C LYS A 202 -22.79 -7.72 -1.96
N GLU A 203 -22.44 -6.98 -0.92
CA GLU A 203 -21.82 -5.65 -1.10
C GLU A 203 -22.55 -4.59 -1.96
N LYS A 204 -23.84 -4.74 -2.23
CA LYS A 204 -24.65 -3.62 -2.73
C LYS A 204 -25.01 -2.74 -1.55
N THR A 205 -24.25 -1.66 -1.42
CA THR A 205 -24.47 -0.63 -0.42
C THR A 205 -24.08 0.73 -1.00
N ASP A 206 -24.83 1.72 -0.59
CA ASP A 206 -24.50 3.11 -0.33
C ASP A 206 -24.16 4.03 -1.51
N PHE A 207 -23.59 3.50 -2.60
CA PHE A 207 -23.14 4.30 -3.74
C PHE A 207 -23.39 3.56 -5.07
N LYS A 208 -23.89 4.22 -6.12
CA LYS A 208 -23.90 3.67 -7.50
C LYS A 208 -22.68 4.19 -8.26
N ARG A 209 -22.12 3.33 -9.15
CA ARG A 209 -20.91 3.62 -9.95
C ARG A 209 -20.92 5.06 -10.50
N LYS A 210 -19.84 5.81 -10.23
CA LYS A 210 -19.61 7.26 -10.48
C LYS A 210 -20.34 8.17 -9.49
N GLU A 211 -19.87 8.25 -8.26
CA GLU A 211 -20.34 9.25 -7.30
C GLU A 211 -19.15 10.11 -6.82
N ASP A 212 -19.46 11.38 -6.61
CA ASP A 212 -18.54 12.49 -6.37
C ASP A 212 -17.75 12.30 -5.07
N GLU A 213 -16.49 12.75 -5.03
CA GLU A 213 -15.68 12.74 -3.80
C GLU A 213 -16.41 13.46 -2.66
N ASP A 214 -17.22 14.47 -3.01
CA ASP A 214 -18.05 15.24 -2.12
C ASP A 214 -19.15 14.42 -1.43
N ASP A 215 -19.74 13.41 -2.08
CA ASP A 215 -20.83 12.61 -1.50
C ASP A 215 -20.33 11.73 -0.35
N LEU A 216 -19.10 11.21 -0.46
CA LEU A 216 -18.47 10.42 0.60
C LEU A 216 -18.22 11.25 1.86
N LYS A 217 -17.60 12.42 1.69
CA LYS A 217 -17.32 13.36 2.78
C LYS A 217 -18.62 13.90 3.38
N LEU A 218 -19.61 14.24 2.55
CA LEU A 218 -20.93 14.68 2.97
C LEU A 218 -21.66 13.60 3.80
N LYS A 219 -21.56 12.33 3.40
CA LYS A 219 -22.16 11.22 4.15
C LYS A 219 -21.51 11.06 5.52
N ILE A 220 -20.19 11.11 5.59
CA ILE A 220 -19.45 11.06 6.87
C ILE A 220 -19.87 12.24 7.76
N PHE A 221 -19.89 13.44 7.19
CA PHE A 221 -20.29 14.64 7.88
C PHE A 221 -21.69 14.53 8.50
N ALA A 222 -22.68 14.13 7.69
CA ALA A 222 -24.08 14.14 8.09
C ALA A 222 -24.45 12.99 9.05
N LEU A 223 -23.80 11.82 8.93
CA LEU A 223 -24.27 10.60 9.58
C LEU A 223 -23.36 10.08 10.70
N LEU A 224 -22.17 10.66 10.94
CA LEU A 224 -21.27 10.20 12.00
C LEU A 224 -21.92 10.25 13.39
N GLY A 225 -22.50 11.39 13.75
CA GLY A 225 -23.19 11.55 15.03
C GLY A 225 -24.38 10.60 15.16
N PHE A 226 -25.18 10.49 14.10
CA PHE A 226 -26.31 9.58 14.02
C PHE A 226 -25.88 8.13 14.30
N TYR A 227 -24.87 7.62 13.60
CA TYR A 227 -24.40 6.24 13.76
C TYR A 227 -23.68 5.98 15.10
N LYS A 228 -22.95 6.95 15.65
CA LYS A 228 -22.37 6.81 16.99
C LYS A 228 -23.46 6.77 18.07
N GLY A 229 -24.62 7.37 17.83
CA GLY A 229 -25.72 7.38 18.80
C GLY A 229 -25.41 8.26 20.01
N LYS A 230 -26.04 7.97 21.14
CA LYS A 230 -25.94 8.82 22.34
C LYS A 230 -24.63 8.56 23.09
N LYS A 231 -24.05 9.61 23.67
CA LYS A 231 -22.93 9.46 24.61
C LYS A 231 -23.50 8.99 25.96
N THR A 232 -23.00 7.86 26.46
CA THR A 232 -23.33 7.35 27.79
C THR A 232 -22.62 8.15 28.88
N LYS A 233 -23.07 8.02 30.14
CA LYS A 233 -22.44 8.66 31.31
C LYS A 233 -20.95 8.33 31.43
N ASN A 234 -20.52 7.16 30.97
CA ASN A 234 -19.13 6.70 31.02
C ASN A 234 -18.29 7.19 29.81
N GLY A 235 -18.78 8.18 29.06
CA GLY A 235 -18.11 8.74 27.88
C GLY A 235 -18.11 7.83 26.64
N LYS A 236 -18.62 6.60 26.74
CA LYS A 236 -18.75 5.67 25.60
C LYS A 236 -19.98 6.04 24.77
N TYR A 237 -19.87 5.99 23.45
CA TYR A 237 -21.03 6.11 22.58
C TYR A 237 -21.82 4.79 22.62
N THR A 238 -23.16 4.87 22.70
CA THR A 238 -24.02 3.68 22.71
C THR A 238 -23.84 2.85 21.45
N GLY A 239 -23.41 3.49 20.35
CA GLY A 239 -23.37 2.93 19.02
C GLY A 239 -24.78 2.62 18.57
N ARG A 240 -25.21 3.13 17.42
CA ARG A 240 -26.32 2.46 16.77
C ARG A 240 -25.77 1.12 16.27
N GLN A 241 -26.17 0.02 16.91
CA GLN A 241 -25.98 -1.32 16.37
C GLN A 241 -26.85 -1.58 15.14
N THR A 242 -27.16 -0.55 14.34
CA THR A 242 -27.77 -0.78 13.05
C THR A 242 -26.70 -1.34 12.13
N LEU A 243 -27.11 -2.38 11.41
CA LEU A 243 -26.34 -3.21 10.51
C LEU A 243 -25.85 -2.41 9.30
N PHE A 244 -25.09 -1.33 9.51
CA PHE A 244 -24.53 -0.54 8.42
C PHE A 244 -23.36 -1.30 7.83
N TYR A 245 -23.65 -2.02 6.76
CA TYR A 245 -22.61 -2.50 5.89
C TYR A 245 -22.22 -1.34 5.00
N LYS A 246 -20.95 -0.97 5.08
CA LYS A 246 -20.29 -0.21 4.04
C LYS A 246 -19.58 -1.22 3.15
N GLY A 247 -20.25 -1.61 2.09
CA GLY A 247 -19.83 -2.64 1.13
C GLY A 247 -18.87 -2.13 0.07
N GLU A 248 -18.69 -2.91 -1.01
CA GLU A 248 -17.72 -2.67 -2.08
C GLU A 248 -17.77 -1.26 -2.65
N ASN A 249 -18.94 -0.62 -2.73
CA ASN A 249 -19.02 0.70 -3.35
C ASN A 249 -18.53 1.81 -2.42
N PHE A 250 -18.63 1.65 -1.08
CA PHE A 250 -17.94 2.55 -0.15
C PHE A 250 -16.42 2.33 -0.21
N GLU A 251 -15.96 1.07 -0.36
CA GLU A 251 -14.54 0.78 -0.58
C GLU A 251 -14.03 1.35 -1.92
N LYS A 252 -14.83 1.28 -2.99
CA LYS A 252 -14.52 1.90 -4.29
C LYS A 252 -14.50 3.42 -4.18
N ALA A 253 -15.51 4.02 -3.55
CA ALA A 253 -15.54 5.46 -3.31
C ALA A 253 -14.30 5.92 -2.52
N LEU A 254 -13.85 5.18 -1.51
CA LEU A 254 -12.59 5.47 -0.80
C LEU A 254 -11.34 5.28 -1.66
N LYS A 255 -11.30 4.27 -2.53
CA LYS A 255 -10.19 4.09 -3.47
C LYS A 255 -10.09 5.26 -4.43
N GLU A 256 -11.23 5.69 -4.97
CA GLU A 256 -11.37 6.79 -5.92
C GLU A 256 -11.21 8.17 -5.24
N TYR A 257 -11.50 8.30 -3.94
CA TYR A 257 -11.29 9.52 -3.17
C TYR A 257 -9.81 9.91 -3.19
N ASN A 258 -9.50 10.92 -3.98
CA ASN A 258 -8.23 11.61 -3.95
C ASN A 258 -8.36 12.74 -2.94
N ASN A 259 -7.67 12.63 -1.81
CA ASN A 259 -7.42 13.80 -0.98
C ASN A 259 -6.70 14.80 -1.88
N GLN A 260 -7.36 15.88 -2.31
CA GLN A 260 -6.75 16.95 -3.12
C GLN A 260 -5.60 17.70 -2.39
N GLY A 261 -5.04 17.13 -1.32
CA GLY A 261 -3.86 17.64 -0.62
C GLY A 261 -2.96 16.61 0.06
N LYS A 262 -3.14 15.29 -0.07
CA LYS A 262 -2.31 14.30 0.68
C LYS A 262 -1.74 13.11 -0.08
N ASN A 263 -1.90 13.05 -1.42
CA ASN A 263 -1.21 12.01 -2.22
C ASN A 263 0.33 12.16 -2.23
N VAL A 264 0.88 13.27 -1.70
CA VAL A 264 2.33 13.40 -1.51
C VAL A 264 2.80 12.54 -0.33
N GLU A 265 2.09 12.49 0.81
CA GLU A 265 2.59 11.82 2.01
C GLU A 265 2.59 10.28 1.94
N GLU A 266 1.63 9.63 1.27
CA GLU A 266 1.62 8.15 1.16
C GLU A 266 2.61 7.63 0.11
N GLU A 267 2.82 8.37 -0.98
CA GLU A 267 3.97 8.10 -1.87
C GLU A 267 5.29 8.35 -1.11
N THR A 268 5.36 9.39 -0.29
CA THR A 268 6.58 9.72 0.47
C THR A 268 6.85 8.71 1.58
N GLU A 269 5.86 8.26 2.37
CA GLU A 269 6.05 7.22 3.40
C GLU A 269 6.43 5.87 2.77
N SER A 270 5.82 5.51 1.63
CA SER A 270 6.18 4.29 0.90
C SER A 270 7.59 4.38 0.32
N LYS A 271 7.93 5.51 -0.31
CA LYS A 271 9.28 5.78 -0.85
C LYS A 271 10.32 5.89 0.26
N VAL A 272 9.99 6.44 1.42
CA VAL A 272 10.88 6.54 2.60
C VAL A 272 11.16 5.14 3.17
N LYS A 273 10.14 4.28 3.34
CA LYS A 273 10.36 2.90 3.77
C LYS A 273 11.16 2.07 2.76
N GLU A 274 10.99 2.35 1.48
CA GLU A 274 11.78 1.73 0.42
C GLU A 274 13.24 2.23 0.43
N LEU A 275 13.46 3.53 0.60
CA LEU A 275 14.77 4.14 0.77
C LEU A 275 15.50 3.63 2.03
N GLU A 276 14.81 3.47 3.15
CA GLU A 276 15.38 2.89 4.38
C GLU A 276 15.85 1.44 4.16
N ARG A 277 15.07 0.63 3.42
CA ARG A 277 15.46 -0.74 3.05
C ARG A 277 16.65 -0.76 2.09
N ILE A 278 16.70 0.16 1.13
CA ILE A 278 17.84 0.30 0.20
C ILE A 278 19.09 0.71 0.97
N LYS A 279 18.98 1.65 1.92
CA LYS A 279 20.09 2.11 2.75
C LYS A 279 20.63 1.01 3.66
N GLN A 280 19.76 0.22 4.28
CA GLN A 280 20.17 -0.97 5.06
C GLN A 280 20.95 -1.98 4.20
N LYS A 281 20.47 -2.27 2.98
CA LYS A 281 21.19 -3.14 2.05
C LYS A 281 22.52 -2.56 1.59
N GLN A 282 22.60 -1.24 1.36
CA GLN A 282 23.88 -0.58 1.04
C GLN A 282 24.87 -0.68 2.19
N ASP A 283 24.45 -0.47 3.44
CA ASP A 283 25.33 -0.59 4.61
C ASP A 283 25.82 -2.02 4.81
N GLU A 284 25.00 -3.04 4.52
CA GLU A 284 25.42 -4.45 4.52
C GLU A 284 26.46 -4.73 3.44
N ILE A 285 26.25 -4.25 2.21
CA ILE A 285 27.21 -4.38 1.10
C ILE A 285 28.53 -3.67 1.43
N ILE A 286 28.48 -2.46 1.99
CA ILE A 286 29.68 -1.70 2.39
C ILE A 286 30.47 -2.48 3.45
N LYS A 287 29.80 -3.02 4.48
CA LYS A 287 30.47 -3.85 5.49
C LYS A 287 31.11 -5.12 4.91
N GLU A 288 30.47 -5.73 3.93
CA GLU A 288 31.00 -6.92 3.25
C GLU A 288 32.20 -6.57 2.36
N GLN A 289 32.15 -5.43 1.66
CA GLN A 289 33.29 -4.89 0.91
C GLN A 289 34.46 -4.50 1.82
N GLU A 290 34.21 -3.87 2.97
CA GLU A 290 35.26 -3.54 3.94
C GLU A 290 35.96 -4.79 4.48
N LYS A 291 35.21 -5.86 4.78
CA LYS A 291 35.80 -7.16 5.15
C LYS A 291 36.66 -7.72 4.03
N THR A 292 36.16 -7.70 2.80
CA THR A 292 36.89 -8.21 1.62
C THR A 292 38.17 -7.40 1.39
N ILE A 293 38.12 -6.07 1.48
CA ILE A 293 39.28 -5.20 1.36
C ILE A 293 40.30 -5.49 2.47
N LYS A 294 39.83 -5.71 3.70
CA LYS A 294 40.72 -6.05 4.83
C LYS A 294 41.41 -7.40 4.63
N GLU A 295 40.68 -8.41 4.16
CA GLU A 295 41.25 -9.72 3.81
C GLU A 295 42.25 -9.62 2.65
N LEU A 296 41.94 -8.84 1.61
CA LEU A 296 42.86 -8.58 0.50
C LEU A 296 44.12 -7.85 0.95
N ARG A 297 44.00 -6.84 1.83
CA ARG A 297 45.15 -6.16 2.43
C ARG A 297 46.02 -7.10 3.26
N MET A 298 45.41 -7.96 4.08
CA MET A 298 46.15 -8.97 4.83
C MET A 298 46.86 -9.98 3.91
N ARG A 299 46.22 -10.40 2.81
CA ARG A 299 46.85 -11.27 1.81
C ARG A 299 48.01 -10.57 1.10
N LEU A 300 47.85 -9.29 0.75
CA LEU A 300 48.92 -8.48 0.16
C LEU A 300 50.08 -8.28 1.15
N GLU A 301 49.81 -8.04 2.43
CA GLU A 301 50.85 -7.95 3.47
C GLU A 301 51.55 -9.31 3.69
N GLN A 302 50.83 -10.43 3.62
CA GLN A 302 51.42 -11.76 3.67
C GLN A 302 52.27 -12.04 2.43
N GLN A 303 51.80 -11.67 1.24
CA GLN A 303 52.58 -11.77 0.00
C GLN A 303 53.82 -10.86 0.04
N ALA A 304 53.71 -9.64 0.57
CA ALA A 304 54.85 -8.73 0.74
C ALA A 304 55.86 -9.24 1.80
N LYS A 305 55.41 -9.99 2.81
CA LYS A 305 56.28 -10.70 3.76
C LYS A 305 56.98 -11.89 3.12
N VAL A 306 56.29 -12.65 2.28
CA VAL A 306 56.88 -13.76 1.51
C VAL A 306 57.85 -13.22 0.45
N GLU A 307 57.54 -12.08 -0.19
CA GLU A 307 58.49 -11.37 -1.05
C GLU A 307 59.69 -10.89 -0.24
N THR A 308 59.52 -10.17 0.88
CA THR A 308 60.68 -9.72 1.69
C THR A 308 61.54 -10.87 2.27
N GLU A 309 60.96 -12.03 2.60
CA GLU A 309 61.73 -13.23 2.98
C GLU A 309 62.42 -13.92 1.77
N THR A 310 61.93 -13.71 0.53
CA THR A 310 62.63 -14.15 -0.69
C THR A 310 63.61 -13.10 -1.24
N THR A 311 63.45 -11.81 -0.90
CA THR A 311 64.35 -10.71 -1.30
C THR A 311 65.48 -10.42 -0.32
N GLU A 312 65.58 -11.11 0.83
CA GLU A 312 66.80 -11.08 1.67
C GLU A 312 67.98 -11.85 1.05
N GLN A 313 67.81 -12.45 -0.14
CA GLN A 313 68.89 -13.11 -0.87
C GLN A 313 69.35 -12.46 -2.19
N GLU A 314 68.76 -11.36 -2.64
CA GLU A 314 69.25 -10.69 -3.87
C GLU A 314 69.48 -9.19 -3.66
N THR A 315 70.72 -8.92 -3.26
CA THR A 315 71.51 -7.68 -3.32
C THR A 315 70.99 -6.52 -4.20
N GLU A 316 71.03 -5.32 -3.63
CA GLU A 316 71.14 -4.06 -4.36
C GLU A 316 72.30 -4.11 -5.38
N THR A 317 72.02 -3.84 -6.65
CA THR A 317 73.04 -3.43 -7.62
C THR A 317 72.58 -2.20 -8.40
N PHE A 318 73.09 -1.03 -8.00
CA PHE A 318 73.21 0.11 -8.90
C PHE A 318 74.16 -0.26 -10.04
N ILE A 319 73.71 -0.14 -11.29
CA ILE A 319 74.54 -0.43 -12.46
C ILE A 319 75.39 0.81 -12.79
N GLU A 320 76.71 0.72 -12.65
CA GLU A 320 77.67 1.68 -13.20
C GLU A 320 77.66 1.61 -14.74
N VAL A 321 77.19 2.68 -15.39
CA VAL A 321 77.01 2.75 -16.85
C VAL A 321 78.34 2.92 -17.62
N ASP A 322 79.44 3.24 -16.93
CA ASP A 322 80.74 3.58 -17.55
C ASP A 322 81.44 2.39 -18.25
N LYS A 323 80.91 1.17 -18.13
CA LYS A 323 81.44 -0.04 -18.80
C LYS A 323 80.60 -0.54 -19.98
N MET A 324 79.45 0.07 -20.28
CA MET A 324 78.57 -0.40 -21.37
C MET A 324 78.89 0.26 -22.71
N GLN A 325 79.08 -0.55 -23.76
CA GLN A 325 79.20 -0.05 -25.14
C GLN A 325 77.81 0.29 -25.68
N LEU A 326 77.44 1.56 -25.60
CA LEU A 326 76.15 2.09 -26.06
C LEU A 326 76.28 2.80 -27.40
N GLU A 327 75.30 2.62 -28.27
CA GLU A 327 75.11 3.38 -29.50
C GLU A 327 74.12 4.53 -29.26
N GLU A 328 74.52 5.75 -29.63
CA GLU A 328 73.68 6.95 -29.48
C GLU A 328 72.81 7.17 -30.72
N TYR A 329 71.53 7.43 -30.48
CA TYR A 329 70.56 7.76 -31.51
C TYR A 329 69.82 9.04 -31.16
N LYS A 330 69.54 9.85 -32.17
CA LYS A 330 68.63 10.99 -32.09
C LYS A 330 67.25 10.58 -32.59
N MET A 331 66.22 10.87 -31.80
CA MET A 331 64.84 10.57 -32.16
C MET A 331 64.27 11.70 -33.01
N ALA A 332 63.71 11.38 -34.18
CA ALA A 332 63.07 12.39 -35.02
C ALA A 332 61.62 12.66 -34.59
N VAL A 333 60.95 11.68 -33.98
CA VAL A 333 59.59 11.80 -33.43
C VAL A 333 59.68 11.77 -31.90
N GLY A 334 59.04 12.73 -31.23
CA GLY A 334 59.07 12.87 -29.75
C GLY A 334 60.20 13.75 -29.19
N GLY A 335 61.24 14.01 -29.98
CA GLY A 335 62.40 14.82 -29.59
C GLY A 335 63.37 14.08 -28.65
N GLY A 336 64.67 14.40 -28.73
CA GLY A 336 65.68 13.90 -27.79
C GLY A 336 66.67 12.87 -28.32
N TYR A 337 67.36 12.25 -27.35
CA TYR A 337 68.38 11.22 -27.57
C TYR A 337 68.06 9.96 -26.76
N CYS A 338 68.35 8.80 -27.33
CA CYS A 338 68.33 7.51 -26.66
C CYS A 338 69.65 6.75 -26.90
N TYR A 339 69.97 5.83 -26.00
CA TYR A 339 71.23 5.10 -25.96
C TYR A 339 70.90 3.61 -25.90
N ILE A 340 71.35 2.87 -26.91
CA ILE A 340 70.93 1.47 -27.12
C ILE A 340 72.15 0.57 -27.00
N THR A 341 72.00 -0.58 -26.34
CA THR A 341 73.08 -1.57 -26.27
C THR A 341 73.37 -2.16 -27.66
N ARG A 342 74.63 -2.54 -27.95
CA ARG A 342 74.99 -3.12 -29.27
C ARG A 342 74.20 -4.37 -29.65
N ASP A 343 73.77 -5.16 -28.67
CA ASP A 343 72.90 -6.33 -28.88
C ASP A 343 71.43 -5.97 -29.16
N LYS A 344 71.10 -4.67 -29.11
CA LYS A 344 69.79 -4.06 -29.39
C LYS A 344 68.65 -4.59 -28.51
N LYS A 345 68.95 -5.05 -27.30
CA LYS A 345 67.96 -5.56 -26.34
C LYS A 345 67.45 -4.52 -25.35
N ASN A 346 68.26 -3.49 -25.06
CA ASN A 346 67.93 -2.50 -24.04
C ASN A 346 68.10 -1.08 -24.57
N ALA A 347 67.18 -0.19 -24.20
CA ALA A 347 67.25 1.23 -24.50
C ALA A 347 67.24 2.04 -23.20
N TYR A 348 68.14 3.03 -23.15
CA TYR A 348 68.28 3.98 -22.07
C TYR A 348 67.92 5.36 -22.58
N VAL A 349 67.07 6.06 -21.83
CA VAL A 349 66.64 7.43 -22.16
C VAL A 349 67.05 8.36 -21.02
N ASN A 350 67.44 9.58 -21.37
CA ASN A 350 67.70 10.59 -20.34
C ASN A 350 66.35 11.17 -19.91
N THR A 351 66.16 11.34 -18.60
CA THR A 351 64.95 11.79 -17.88
C THR A 351 64.22 13.02 -18.42
N MET A 352 64.79 13.77 -19.37
CA MET A 352 64.15 14.92 -19.97
C MET A 352 63.99 14.86 -21.49
N PHE A 353 64.23 13.73 -22.17
CA PHE A 353 64.05 13.56 -23.63
C PHE A 353 64.55 14.74 -24.52
N CYS A 354 65.48 15.57 -24.05
CA CYS A 354 65.76 16.85 -24.72
C CYS A 354 67.26 17.17 -24.82
N LYS A 355 68.14 16.49 -24.07
CA LYS A 355 69.59 16.80 -24.04
C LYS A 355 70.44 15.54 -24.22
N ARG A 356 71.57 15.72 -24.94
CA ARG A 356 72.59 14.68 -25.12
C ARG A 356 73.21 14.33 -23.77
N TYR A 357 73.55 13.07 -23.57
CA TYR A 357 74.14 12.54 -22.34
C TYR A 357 75.42 13.28 -21.96
N ASP A 358 75.51 13.69 -20.70
CA ASP A 358 76.59 14.49 -20.10
C ASP A 358 77.51 13.68 -19.17
N LYS A 359 77.46 12.34 -19.28
CA LYS A 359 78.26 11.37 -18.50
C LYS A 359 77.96 11.28 -17.00
N LYS A 360 76.89 11.91 -16.51
CA LYS A 360 76.64 11.95 -15.05
C LYS A 360 75.41 11.19 -14.57
N SER A 361 74.40 10.96 -15.40
CA SER A 361 73.21 10.21 -14.95
C SER A 361 72.31 9.74 -16.10
N PHE A 362 71.86 8.49 -16.01
CA PHE A 362 70.69 7.94 -16.73
C PHE A 362 69.61 7.59 -15.71
N VAL A 363 68.34 7.69 -16.09
CA VAL A 363 67.22 7.21 -15.29
C VAL A 363 66.22 6.55 -16.23
N ALA A 364 65.74 5.39 -15.83
CA ALA A 364 64.85 4.46 -16.52
C ALA A 364 65.53 3.50 -17.51
N PHE A 365 65.45 2.21 -17.16
CA PHE A 365 65.66 1.07 -18.02
C PHE A 365 64.32 0.72 -18.67
N GLU A 366 64.11 1.09 -19.93
CA GLU A 366 63.04 0.47 -20.71
C GLU A 366 63.61 -0.77 -21.40
N ARG A 367 63.12 -1.95 -21.00
CA ARG A 367 63.37 -3.17 -21.76
C ARG A 367 62.69 -3.01 -23.11
N LEU A 368 63.44 -3.16 -24.21
CA LEU A 368 62.86 -3.07 -25.55
C LEU A 368 61.85 -4.19 -25.80
N GLU A 369 61.76 -5.22 -24.96
CA GLU A 369 60.75 -6.29 -24.95
C GLU A 369 59.31 -5.79 -24.77
N GLN A 370 59.10 -4.55 -24.29
CA GLN A 370 57.77 -3.91 -24.35
C GLN A 370 57.37 -3.52 -25.79
N TYR A 371 58.34 -3.56 -26.71
CA TYR A 371 58.17 -3.58 -28.16
C TYR A 371 58.59 -4.97 -28.65
N THR A 372 58.08 -5.42 -29.80
CA THR A 372 58.35 -6.80 -30.24
C THR A 372 59.83 -6.97 -30.66
N ASN A 373 60.50 -5.87 -31.07
CA ASN A 373 61.95 -5.80 -31.35
C ASN A 373 62.43 -4.34 -31.58
N PHE A 374 63.74 -4.16 -31.80
CA PHE A 374 64.36 -2.85 -32.13
C PHE A 374 63.77 -2.17 -33.37
N GLU A 375 63.37 -2.91 -34.40
CA GLU A 375 62.84 -2.30 -35.64
C GLU A 375 61.48 -1.62 -35.39
N GLU A 376 60.65 -2.19 -34.53
CA GLU A 376 59.38 -1.59 -34.14
C GLU A 376 59.58 -0.32 -33.30
N PHE A 377 60.55 -0.34 -32.38
CA PHE A 377 60.97 0.84 -31.64
C PHE A 377 61.51 1.94 -32.57
N ASN A 378 62.35 1.56 -33.54
CA ASN A 378 62.87 2.48 -34.54
C ASN A 378 61.76 3.06 -35.45
N LYS A 379 60.77 2.24 -35.82
CA LYS A 379 59.62 2.70 -36.63
C LYS A 379 58.80 3.76 -35.89
N LYS A 380 58.63 3.60 -34.58
CA LYS A 380 57.88 4.55 -33.72
C LYS A 380 58.59 5.90 -33.56
N TYR A 381 59.91 5.88 -33.31
CA TYR A 381 60.67 7.10 -32.96
C TYR A 381 61.57 7.65 -34.08
N GLN A 382 61.69 6.92 -35.19
CA GLN A 382 62.51 7.26 -36.36
C GLN A 382 63.93 7.65 -35.98
N LEU A 383 64.67 6.68 -35.44
CA LEU A 383 66.00 6.89 -34.90
C LEU A 383 67.01 7.20 -36.00
N LYS A 384 67.78 8.26 -35.79
CA LYS A 384 68.93 8.62 -36.62
C LYS A 384 70.19 8.47 -35.80
N ARG A 385 71.06 7.57 -36.24
CA ARG A 385 72.38 7.37 -35.62
C ARG A 385 73.14 8.69 -35.69
N THR A 386 73.68 9.15 -34.56
CA THR A 386 74.32 10.47 -34.50
C THR A 386 75.77 10.43 -34.97
N PHE A 387 76.44 9.26 -34.89
CA PHE A 387 77.74 8.95 -35.49
C PHE A 387 77.89 7.45 -35.83
#